data_AF-A0A2I8ESS4-F1
#
_entry.id   AF-A0A2I8ESS4-F1
#
_cell.length_a   1.000
_cell.length_b   1.000
_cell.length_c   1.000
_cell.angle_alpha   90.00
_cell.angle_beta   90.00
_cell.angle_gamma   90.00
#
_symmetry.space_group_name_H-M   'P 1'
#
loop_
_entity.id
_entity.type
_entity.pdbx_description
1 polymer ?
#
loop_
_entity_poly.entity_id
_entity_poly.type
_entity_poly.pdbx_seq_one_letter_code
_entity_poly.pdbx_strand_id
1 'polypeptide(L)' 'MDNYQLESELQHLERVLARMAAEHRFPLSYWRTRLNAVLAARLVPSQRSRASRLDELLRALEARAPAVGC' A
#
# COMPACT_ATOMS: atom_id res chain seq x y z
N MET A 1 -12.22 -2.45 -13.50
CA MET A 1 -12.10 -2.92 -12.11
C MET A 1 -13.35 -2.52 -11.39
N ASP A 2 -14.11 -3.51 -10.94
CA ASP A 2 -15.33 -3.31 -10.16
C ASP A 2 -15.01 -2.89 -8.73
N ASN A 3 -15.91 -2.11 -8.11
CA ASN A 3 -15.70 -1.59 -6.75
C ASN A 3 -15.41 -2.69 -5.72
N TYR A 4 -16.01 -3.86 -5.88
CA TYR A 4 -15.80 -5.02 -5.01
C TYR A 4 -14.39 -5.61 -5.10
N GLN A 5 -13.80 -5.63 -6.30
CA GLN A 5 -12.43 -6.13 -6.47
C GLN A 5 -11.44 -5.18 -5.84
N LEU A 6 -11.65 -3.86 -5.99
CA LEU A 6 -10.82 -2.85 -5.35
C LEU A 6 -10.87 -2.94 -3.83
N GLU A 7 -12.06 -3.18 -3.26
CA GLU A 7 -12.21 -3.32 -1.82
C GLU A 7 -11.54 -4.59 -1.27
N SER A 8 -11.64 -5.69 -2.01
CA SER A 8 -10.93 -6.94 -1.68
C SER A 8 -9.42 -6.77 -1.77
N GLU A 9 -8.93 -6.11 -2.83
CA GLU A 9 -7.52 -5.77 -2.99
C GLU A 9 -7.04 -4.85 -1.86
N LEU A 10 -7.83 -3.86 -1.46
CA LEU A 10 -7.50 -2.97 -0.34
C LEU A 10 -7.38 -3.72 0.99
N GLN A 11 -8.34 -4.60 1.30
CA GLN A 11 -8.27 -5.45 2.49
C GLN A 11 -7.08 -6.39 2.45
N HIS A 12 -6.78 -6.96 1.27
CA HIS A 12 -5.62 -7.80 1.07
C HIS A 12 -4.33 -6.99 1.31
N LEU A 13 -4.25 -5.78 0.77
CA LEU A 13 -3.12 -4.88 0.96
C LEU A 13 -2.93 -4.51 2.43
N GLU A 14 -3.99 -4.21 3.19
CA GLU A 14 -3.88 -3.96 4.64
C GLU A 14 -3.31 -5.18 5.39
N ARG A 15 -3.80 -6.38 5.10
CA ARG A 15 -3.32 -7.61 5.77
C ARG A 15 -1.89 -7.95 5.40
N VAL A 16 -1.53 -7.83 4.13
CA VAL A 16 -0.16 -8.11 3.66
C VAL A 16 0.80 -7.05 4.17
N LEU A 17 0.40 -5.78 4.27
CA LEU A 17 1.21 -4.73 4.90
C LEU A 17 1.53 -5.09 6.35
N ALA A 18 0.51 -5.44 7.15
CA ALA A 18 0.68 -5.82 8.55
C ALA A 18 1.60 -7.04 8.72
N ARG A 19 1.45 -8.04 7.84
CA ARG A 19 2.29 -9.25 7.85
C ARG A 19 3.73 -8.97 7.41
N MET A 20 3.92 -8.23 6.32
CA MET A 20 5.27 -7.97 5.78
C MET A 20 6.05 -6.94 6.58
N ALA A 21 5.37 -6.02 7.29
CA ALA A 21 6.00 -5.17 8.30
C ALA A 21 6.67 -6.00 9.42
N ALA A 22 6.14 -7.19 9.73
CA ALA A 22 6.74 -8.11 10.68
C ALA A 22 7.89 -8.94 10.08
N GLU A 23 7.86 -9.22 8.77
CA GLU A 23 8.87 -10.06 8.09
C GLU A 23 10.11 -9.29 7.57
N HIS A 24 10.23 -7.99 7.85
CA HIS A 24 11.40 -7.14 7.56
C HIS A 24 11.86 -7.03 6.08
N ARG A 25 11.27 -7.78 5.14
CA ARG A 25 11.58 -7.72 3.71
C ARG A 25 10.39 -7.16 2.94
N PHE A 26 10.26 -5.84 2.98
CA PHE A 26 9.21 -5.12 2.29
C PHE A 26 9.72 -4.57 0.95
N PRO A 27 9.29 -5.07 -0.22
CA PRO A 27 9.66 -4.51 -1.51
C PRO A 27 8.89 -3.21 -1.75
N LEU A 28 9.40 -2.11 -1.18
CA LEU A 28 8.82 -0.78 -1.19
C LEU A 28 8.43 -0.32 -2.62
N SER A 29 9.31 -0.55 -3.61
CA SER A 29 9.04 -0.19 -5.02
C SER A 29 7.85 -0.94 -5.63
N TYR A 30 7.70 -2.23 -5.32
CA TYR A 30 6.57 -3.04 -5.81
C TYR A 30 5.25 -2.55 -5.20
N TRP A 31 5.27 -2.26 -3.90
CA TRP A 31 4.12 -1.74 -3.18
C TRP A 31 3.71 -0.36 -3.65
N ARG A 32 4.69 0.52 -3.88
CA ARG A 32 4.43 1.85 -4.40
C ARG A 32 3.78 1.81 -5.78
N THR A 33 4.23 0.89 -6.63
CA THR A 33 3.63 0.65 -7.95
C THR A 33 2.19 0.13 -7.83
N ARG A 34 1.94 -0.84 -6.96
CA ARG A 34 0.59 -1.38 -6.68
C ARG A 34 -0.35 -0.32 -6.11
N LEU A 35 0.10 0.47 -5.15
CA LEU A 35 -0.70 1.54 -4.54
C LEU A 35 -1.05 2.63 -5.56
N ASN A 36 -0.11 2.99 -6.44
CA ASN A 36 -0.36 3.93 -7.54
C ASN A 36 -1.43 3.40 -8.50
N ALA A 37 -1.39 2.11 -8.85
CA ALA A 37 -2.40 1.49 -9.70
C ALA A 37 -3.80 1.50 -9.05
N VAL A 38 -3.88 1.31 -7.73
CA VAL A 38 -5.13 1.42 -6.96
C VAL A 38 -5.62 2.88 -6.90
N LEU A 39 -4.72 3.84 -6.65
CA LEU A 39 -5.03 5.27 -6.61
C LEU A 39 -5.44 5.83 -7.99
N ALA A 40 -4.92 5.27 -9.07
CA ALA A 40 -5.30 5.59 -10.44
C ALA A 40 -6.66 5.00 -10.85
N ALA A 41 -7.19 4.05 -10.08
CA ALA A 41 -8.52 3.49 -10.33
C ALA A 41 -9.64 4.41 -9.78
N ARG A 42 -10.89 4.21 -10.22
CA ARG A 42 -12.06 4.92 -9.67
C ARG A 42 -12.37 4.40 -8.27
N LEU A 43 -11.75 5.04 -7.27
CA LEU A 43 -11.97 4.77 -5.85
C LEU A 43 -13.19 5.53 -5.32
N VAL A 44 -13.99 4.86 -4.50
CA VAL A 44 -14.97 5.54 -3.64
C VAL A 44 -14.24 6.25 -2.47
N PRO A 45 -14.83 7.31 -1.88
CA PRO A 45 -14.19 8.07 -0.80
C PRO A 45 -13.67 7.20 0.36
N SER A 46 -14.41 6.15 0.73
CA SER A 46 -14.02 5.18 1.76
C SER A 46 -12.72 4.44 1.42
N GLN A 47 -12.55 4.04 0.16
CA GLN A 47 -11.35 3.37 -0.34
C GLN A 47 -10.18 4.34 -0.46
N ARG A 48 -10.45 5.60 -0.85
CA ARG A 48 -9.44 6.66 -0.93
C ARG A 48 -8.81 6.98 0.43
N SER A 49 -9.62 7.07 1.49
CA SER A 49 -9.11 7.28 2.86
C SER A 49 -8.22 6.12 3.31
N ARG A 50 -8.57 4.88 2.98
CA ARG A 50 -7.75 3.70 3.30
C ARG A 50 -6.45 3.67 2.49
N ALA A 51 -6.50 3.94 1.19
CA ALA A 51 -5.33 4.02 0.33
C ALA A 51 -4.37 5.12 0.76
N SER A 52 -4.88 6.28 1.20
CA SER A 52 -4.07 7.36 1.74
C SER A 52 -3.37 6.98 3.05
N ARG A 53 -4.03 6.19 3.91
CA ARG A 53 -3.44 5.70 5.16
C ARG A 53 -2.34 4.66 4.89
N LEU A 54 -2.54 3.81 3.88
CA LEU A 54 -1.51 2.89 3.39
C LEU A 54 -0.30 3.63 2.80
N ASP A 55 -0.52 4.72 2.05
CA ASP A 55 0.56 5.57 1.52
C ASP A 55 1.41 6.15 2.64
N GLU A 56 0.77 6.68 3.68
CA GLU A 56 1.46 7.27 4.83
C GLU A 56 2.28 6.22 5.61
N LEU A 57 1.72 5.03 5.83
CA LEU A 57 2.42 3.91 6.44
C LEU A 57 3.59 3.44 5.56
N LEU A 58 3.41 3.38 4.25
CA LEU A 58 4.47 3.02 3.30
C LEU A 58 5.60 4.05 3.34
N ARG A 59 5.28 5.35 3.31
CA ARG A 59 6.26 6.45 3.47
C ARG A 59 7.01 6.36 4.79
N ALA A 60 6.32 6.06 5.88
CA ALA A 60 6.94 5.88 7.19
C ALA A 60 7.87 4.65 7.21
N LEU A 61 7.50 3.57 6.53
CA LEU A 61 8.36 2.39 6.34
C LEU A 61 9.55 2.69 5.43
N GLU A 62 9.37 3.44 4.34
CA GLU A 62 10.46 3.91 3.46
C GLU A 62 11.44 4.81 4.22
N ALA A 63 10.96 5.66 5.12
CA ALA A 63 11.80 6.51 5.97
C ALA A 63 12.55 5.72 7.06
N ARG A 64 11.99 4.59 7.51
CA ARG A 64 12.59 3.71 8.52
C ARG A 64 13.53 2.66 7.94
N ALA A 65 13.26 2.20 6.72
CA ALA A 65 14.20 1.39 5.97
C ALA A 65 15.38 2.32 5.61
N PRO A 66 16.62 2.04 6.07
CA PRO A 66 17.76 2.83 5.65
C PRO A 66 17.79 2.79 4.13
N ALA A 67 17.94 3.96 3.51
CA ALA A 67 18.16 4.09 2.08
C ALA A 67 19.33 3.18 1.70
N VAL A 68 19.04 1.97 1.21
CA VAL A 68 20.03 1.18 0.49
C VAL A 68 20.12 1.84 -0.87
N GLY A 69 21.05 2.77 -0.98
CA GLY A 69 21.15 3.65 -2.13
C GLY A 69 22.19 4.74 -1.94
N CYS A 70 23.42 4.34 -1.63
CA CYS A 70 24.64 4.93 -2.17
C CYS A 70 25.49 3.78 -2.68
#